data_AF-A0A543Q616-F1
#
_entry.id   AF-A0A543Q616-F1
#
_cell.length_a   1.000
_cell.length_b   1.000
_cell.length_c   1.000
_cell.angle_alpha   90.00
_cell.angle_beta   90.00
_cell.angle_gamma   90.00
#
_symmetry.space_group_name_H-M   'P 1'
#
loop_
_entity.id
_entity.type
_entity.pdbx_description
1 polymer ?
#
loop_
_entity_poly.entity_id
_entity_poly.type
_entity_poly.pdbx_seq_one_letter_code
_entity_poly.pdbx_strand_id
1 'polypeptide(L)'
;MHLDQTSAPVVYAMSTLLTFVVLVLMLGSVWILVRVIRQRRVTRNTLWDAGLTRLRPEMTYTATTFAAPVRVVFQGFFHPLIEENEEHHGAFVLTRSYHQVITNISERLVIQPSIRVALYIASRLARMHKGHVNTYASYILVAMVVVLVIVAGAGTR
;
A
#
# COMPACT_ATOMS: atom_id res chain seq x y z
N MET A 1 14.54 -3.73 59.03
CA MET A 1 13.68 -3.54 57.84
C MET A 1 14.15 -2.27 57.14
N HIS A 2 15.30 -2.33 56.46
CA HIS A 2 15.83 -1.22 55.66
C HIS A 2 15.42 -1.46 54.22
N LEU A 3 14.53 -0.61 53.71
CA LEU A 3 14.20 -0.56 52.30
C LEU A 3 15.35 0.13 51.58
N ASP A 4 16.09 -0.65 50.81
CA ASP A 4 17.08 -0.19 49.85
C ASP A 4 16.37 0.59 48.74
N GLN A 5 16.14 1.89 48.97
CA GLN A 5 15.73 2.82 47.93
C GLN A 5 16.97 3.17 47.10
N THR A 6 17.30 2.29 46.17
CA THR A 6 18.25 2.56 45.09
C THR A 6 17.82 3.84 44.38
N SER A 7 18.67 4.86 44.49
CA SER A 7 18.47 6.16 43.87
C SER A 7 18.28 5.97 42.36
N ALA A 8 17.12 6.37 41.84
CA ALA A 8 16.83 6.31 40.41
C ALA A 8 17.99 6.98 39.64
N PRO A 9 18.62 6.29 38.68
CA PRO A 9 19.89 6.75 38.13
C PRO A 9 19.67 8.05 37.35
N VAL A 10 20.47 9.07 37.69
CA VAL A 10 20.57 10.42 37.10
C VAL A 10 20.58 10.41 35.55
N VAL A 11 20.95 9.27 34.95
CA VAL A 11 20.90 8.96 33.53
C VAL A 11 19.50 9.18 32.91
N TYR A 12 18.41 8.82 33.61
CA TYR A 12 17.05 9.02 33.09
C TYR A 12 16.64 10.50 33.06
N ALA A 13 17.04 11.27 34.08
CA ALA A 13 16.79 12.71 34.12
C ALA A 13 17.57 13.47 33.05
N MET A 14 18.81 13.02 32.74
CA MET A 14 19.58 13.57 31.62
C MET A 14 18.96 13.20 30.26
N SER A 15 18.43 11.98 30.11
CA SER A 15 17.75 11.57 28.88
C SER A 15 16.48 12.39 28.61
N THR A 16 15.65 12.62 29.63
CA THR A 16 14.42 13.43 29.48
C THR A 16 14.75 14.90 29.21
N LEU A 17 15.74 15.47 29.90
CA LEU A 17 16.22 16.83 29.65
C LEU A 17 16.75 16.99 28.22
N LEU A 18 17.57 16.05 27.73
CA LEU A 18 18.09 16.08 26.37
C LEU A 18 16.98 15.97 25.32
N THR A 19 16.00 15.09 25.53
CA THR A 19 14.84 15.00 24.61
C THR A 19 14.04 16.29 24.58
N PHE A 20 13.87 16.95 25.73
CA PHE A 20 13.16 18.23 25.81
C PHE A 20 13.92 19.35 25.08
N VAL A 21 15.24 19.43 25.25
CA VAL A 21 16.11 20.40 24.57
C VAL A 21 16.06 20.20 23.06
N VAL A 22 16.17 18.95 22.59
CA VAL A 22 16.08 18.62 21.15
C VAL A 22 14.72 19.00 20.59
N LEU A 23 13.64 18.70 21.31
CA LEU A 23 12.29 19.07 20.91
C LEU A 23 12.12 20.59 20.79
N VAL A 24 12.58 21.35 21.79
CA VAL A 24 12.52 22.82 21.77
C VAL A 24 13.35 23.39 20.61
N LEU A 25 14.55 22.86 20.36
CA LEU A 25 15.38 23.27 19.23
C LEU A 25 14.71 22.95 17.89
N MET A 26 14.12 21.76 17.76
CA MET A 26 13.40 21.36 16.56
C MET A 26 12.20 22.29 16.30
N LEU A 27 11.35 22.52 17.30
CA LEU A 27 10.20 23.43 17.16
C LEU A 27 10.64 24.87 16.88
N GLY A 28 11.68 25.35 17.57
CA GLY A 28 12.27 26.67 17.35
C GLY A 28 12.80 26.83 15.93
N SER A 29 13.50 25.82 15.41
CA SER A 29 14.03 25.84 14.04
C SER A 29 12.92 25.90 12.99
N VAL A 30 11.85 25.12 13.16
CA VAL A 30 10.67 25.15 12.27
C VAL A 30 9.98 26.50 12.35
N TRP A 31 9.82 27.05 13.56
CA TRP A 31 9.21 28.36 13.75
C TRP A 31 10.00 29.49 13.07
N ILE A 32 11.33 29.48 13.22
CA ILE A 32 12.22 30.44 12.56
C ILE A 32 12.12 30.27 11.04
N LEU A 33 12.19 29.05 10.53
CA LEU A 33 12.09 28.75 9.10
C LEU A 33 10.78 29.28 8.50
N VAL A 34 9.65 28.97 9.14
CA VAL A 34 8.32 29.46 8.72
C VAL A 34 8.28 30.98 8.76
N ARG A 35 8.83 31.60 9.81
CA ARG A 35 8.85 33.07 9.93
C ARG A 35 9.69 33.70 8.83
N VAL A 36 10.88 33.17 8.53
CA VAL A 36 11.75 33.67 7.45
C VAL A 36 11.08 33.52 6.08
N ILE A 37 10.44 32.38 5.81
CA ILE A 37 9.70 32.16 4.55
C ILE A 37 8.52 33.14 4.44
N ARG A 38 7.78 33.35 5.54
CA ARG A 38 6.60 34.24 5.56
C ARG A 38 6.96 35.73 5.50
N GLN A 39 8.20 36.10 5.85
CA GLN A 39 8.71 37.48 5.69
C GLN A 39 9.04 37.83 4.24
N ARG A 40 9.04 36.85 3.31
CA ARG A 40 9.03 37.20 1.89
C ARG A 40 7.73 37.95 1.62
N ARG A 41 7.86 39.25 1.33
CA ARG A 41 6.74 40.07 0.86
C ARG A 41 6.16 39.39 -0.38
N VAL A 42 5.00 38.77 -0.23
CA VAL A 42 4.23 38.26 -1.34
C VAL A 42 3.65 39.48 -2.04
N THR A 43 4.37 39.98 -3.05
CA THR A 43 3.83 41.01 -3.93
C THR A 43 2.75 40.35 -4.78
N ARG A 44 1.50 40.72 -4.54
CA ARG A 44 0.37 40.26 -5.36
C ARG A 44 0.35 41.08 -6.64
N ASN A 45 1.04 40.62 -7.67
CA ASN A 45 0.97 41.21 -8.99
C ASN A 45 -0.16 40.55 -9.81
N THR A 46 -0.69 41.24 -10.80
CA THR A 46 -1.59 40.64 -11.78
C THR A 46 -0.82 39.54 -12.53
N LEU A 47 -1.34 38.32 -12.52
CA LEU A 47 -0.73 37.24 -13.30
C LEU A 47 -0.85 37.58 -14.79
N TRP A 48 0.09 37.09 -15.58
CA TRP A 48 0.00 37.17 -17.04
C TRP A 48 -1.16 36.29 -17.50
N ASP A 49 -2.31 36.91 -17.75
CA ASP A 49 -3.56 36.23 -18.13
C ASP A 49 -3.57 35.83 -19.62
N ALA A 50 -2.41 35.54 -20.23
CA ALA A 50 -2.26 35.18 -21.65
C ALA A 50 -2.95 36.16 -22.63
N GLY A 51 -3.09 37.43 -22.25
CA GLY A 51 -3.79 38.46 -23.02
C GLY A 51 -5.29 38.59 -22.75
N LEU A 52 -5.86 37.83 -21.80
CA LEU A 52 -7.24 38.00 -21.36
C LEU A 52 -7.38 39.21 -20.41
N THR A 53 -8.46 39.97 -20.59
CA THR A 53 -8.76 41.16 -19.79
C THR A 53 -9.30 40.85 -18.39
N ARG A 54 -9.92 39.67 -18.21
CA ARG A 54 -10.37 39.11 -16.93
C ARG A 54 -10.39 37.59 -16.99
N LEU A 55 -9.63 36.94 -16.13
CA LEU A 55 -9.74 35.50 -15.89
C LEU A 55 -10.99 35.18 -15.05
N ARG A 56 -11.89 34.34 -15.58
CA ARG A 56 -13.05 33.84 -14.79
C ARG A 56 -12.63 32.65 -13.92
N PRO A 57 -13.22 32.43 -12.73
CA PRO A 57 -12.84 31.32 -11.84
C PRO A 57 -12.94 29.93 -12.49
N GLU A 58 -13.89 29.75 -13.40
CA GLU A 58 -14.10 28.55 -14.21
C GLU A 58 -12.96 28.26 -15.21
N MET A 59 -12.16 29.26 -15.59
CA MET A 59 -10.99 29.11 -16.47
C MET A 59 -9.72 28.74 -15.71
N THR A 60 -9.81 28.66 -14.39
CA THR A 60 -8.66 28.30 -13.54
C THR A 60 -8.53 26.79 -13.47
N TYR A 61 -7.30 26.31 -13.27
CA TYR A 61 -7.04 24.90 -13.01
C TYR A 61 -7.95 24.36 -11.90
N THR A 62 -8.74 23.35 -12.26
CA THR A 62 -9.61 22.63 -11.33
C THR A 62 -8.84 21.51 -10.64
N ALA A 63 -9.37 20.99 -9.52
CA ALA A 63 -8.81 19.84 -8.84
C ALA A 63 -8.57 18.65 -9.78
N THR A 64 -9.45 18.45 -10.78
CA THR A 64 -9.33 17.40 -11.79
C THR A 64 -8.10 17.57 -12.66
N THR A 65 -7.82 18.79 -13.13
CA THR A 65 -6.61 19.07 -13.93
C THR A 65 -5.32 18.90 -13.13
N PHE A 66 -5.34 19.24 -11.85
CA PHE A 66 -4.20 19.04 -10.95
C PHE A 66 -3.92 17.55 -10.67
N ALA A 67 -4.96 16.74 -10.58
CA ALA A 67 -4.85 15.29 -10.38
C ALA A 67 -4.49 14.51 -11.66
N ALA A 68 -4.66 15.10 -12.84
CA ALA A 68 -4.40 14.44 -14.13
C ALA A 68 -2.96 13.88 -14.28
N PRO A 69 -1.86 14.61 -14.01
CA PRO A 69 -0.51 14.07 -14.13
C PRO A 69 -0.24 12.93 -13.14
N VAL A 70 -0.77 13.04 -11.92
CA VAL A 70 -0.70 11.96 -10.91
C VAL A 70 -1.37 10.71 -11.47
N ARG A 71 -2.56 10.86 -12.07
CA ARG A 71 -3.27 9.75 -12.72
C ARG A 71 -2.44 9.09 -13.83
N VAL A 72 -1.74 9.87 -14.66
CA VAL A 72 -0.89 9.33 -15.75
C VAL A 72 0.30 8.54 -15.22
N VAL A 73 1.00 9.05 -14.19
CA VAL A 73 2.13 8.33 -13.58
C VAL A 73 1.67 7.00 -12.98
N PHE A 74 0.51 7.01 -12.32
CA PHE A 74 -0.04 5.80 -11.71
C PHE A 74 -0.81 4.89 -12.67
N GLN A 75 -1.15 5.33 -13.88
CA GLN A 75 -1.77 4.46 -14.89
C GLN A 75 -0.88 3.24 -15.24
N GLY A 76 0.44 3.44 -15.35
CA GLY A 76 1.37 2.33 -15.63
C GLY A 76 1.49 1.30 -14.51
N PHE A 77 1.28 1.71 -13.25
CA PHE A 77 1.27 0.80 -12.11
C PHE A 77 -0.07 0.10 -11.94
N PHE A 78 -1.15 0.86 -12.06
CA PHE A 78 -2.48 0.38 -11.73
C PHE A 78 -3.16 -0.36 -12.88
N HIS A 79 -2.63 -0.27 -14.12
CA HIS A 79 -3.23 -0.84 -15.34
C HIS A 79 -4.77 -0.79 -15.30
N PRO A 80 -5.40 0.39 -15.08
CA PRO A 80 -6.83 0.47 -15.12
C PRO A 80 -7.26 0.05 -16.52
N LEU A 81 -8.06 -1.01 -16.65
CA LEU A 81 -8.74 -1.33 -17.90
C LEU A 81 -9.70 -0.17 -18.17
N ILE A 82 -9.25 0.77 -18.99
CA ILE A 82 -10.10 1.81 -19.55
C ILE A 82 -10.52 1.27 -20.91
N GLU A 83 -11.66 0.60 -20.96
CA GLU A 83 -12.35 0.36 -22.23
C GLU A 83 -12.97 1.67 -22.68
N GLU A 84 -12.23 2.42 -23.50
CA GLU A 84 -12.76 3.61 -24.17
C GLU A 84 -13.37 3.16 -25.50
N ASN A 85 -14.68 2.89 -25.49
CA ASN A 85 -15.43 2.70 -26.72
C ASN A 85 -15.78 4.08 -27.29
N GLU A 86 -14.95 4.59 -28.19
CA GLU A 86 -15.26 5.79 -28.96
C GLU A 86 -16.02 5.39 -30.24
N GLU A 87 -17.35 5.47 -30.20
CA GLU A 87 -18.13 5.48 -31.44
C GLU A 87 -18.00 6.87 -32.09
N HIS A 88 -17.16 6.94 -33.12
CA HIS A 88 -17.01 8.14 -33.95
C HIS A 88 -18.10 8.19 -35.03
N HIS A 89 -18.85 9.30 -35.09
CA HIS A 89 -19.62 9.72 -36.26
C HIS A 89 -19.28 11.18 -36.59
N GLY A 90 -18.31 11.40 -37.48
CA GLY A 90 -17.91 12.74 -37.94
C GLY A 90 -17.18 13.59 -36.89
N ALA A 91 -17.37 14.91 -36.93
CA ALA A 91 -16.60 15.90 -36.16
C ALA A 91 -17.20 16.29 -34.78
N PHE A 92 -18.28 15.65 -34.34
CA PHE A 92 -18.96 15.97 -33.08
C PHE A 92 -19.16 14.73 -32.21
N VAL A 93 -18.66 14.78 -30.98
CA VAL A 93 -18.78 13.71 -29.98
C VAL A 93 -20.10 13.92 -29.21
N LEU A 94 -21.12 13.10 -29.49
CA LEU A 94 -22.47 13.31 -28.96
C LEU A 94 -22.69 12.71 -27.56
N THR A 95 -21.90 11.72 -27.13
CA THR A 95 -22.02 11.11 -25.79
C THR A 95 -20.73 10.41 -25.41
N ARG A 96 -20.17 10.74 -24.24
CA ARG A 96 -19.00 10.07 -23.67
C ARG A 96 -19.43 9.18 -22.51
N SER A 97 -19.67 7.91 -22.81
CA SER A 97 -19.96 6.89 -21.81
C SER A 97 -18.63 6.39 -21.21
N TYR A 98 -18.28 6.88 -20.03
CA TYR A 98 -17.15 6.33 -19.26
C TYR A 98 -17.60 5.12 -18.45
N HIS A 99 -17.20 3.92 -18.86
CA HIS A 99 -17.33 2.73 -18.03
C HIS A 99 -15.97 2.43 -17.39
N GLN A 100 -15.75 2.91 -16.16
CA GLN A 100 -14.57 2.51 -15.38
C GLN A 100 -14.88 1.22 -14.64
N VAL A 101 -14.48 0.08 -15.22
CA VAL A 101 -14.42 -1.18 -14.46
C VAL A 101 -13.14 -1.13 -13.63
N ILE A 102 -13.26 -0.70 -12.38
CA ILE A 102 -12.14 -0.73 -11.42
C ILE A 102 -11.94 -2.19 -11.00
N THR A 103 -11.23 -2.97 -11.80
CA THR A 103 -10.76 -4.30 -11.37
C THR A 103 -9.71 -4.09 -10.29
N ASN A 104 -10.02 -4.47 -9.06
CA ASN A 104 -9.11 -4.33 -7.93
C ASN A 104 -7.84 -5.17 -8.18
N ILE A 105 -6.66 -4.55 -8.09
CA ILE A 105 -5.38 -5.20 -8.42
C ILE A 105 -5.10 -6.38 -7.48
N SER A 106 -5.52 -6.26 -6.22
CA SER A 106 -5.45 -7.31 -5.21
C SER A 106 -6.23 -8.57 -5.62
N GLU A 107 -7.43 -8.38 -6.18
CA GLU A 107 -8.29 -9.47 -6.67
C GLU A 107 -7.58 -10.26 -7.77
N ARG A 108 -6.99 -9.55 -8.74
CA ARG A 108 -6.33 -10.15 -9.90
C ARG A 108 -5.00 -10.82 -9.56
N LEU A 109 -4.17 -10.19 -8.73
CA LEU A 109 -2.81 -10.68 -8.45
C LEU A 109 -2.70 -11.60 -7.24
N VAL A 110 -3.62 -11.52 -6.27
CA VAL A 110 -3.50 -12.27 -5.01
C VAL A 110 -4.62 -13.29 -4.90
N ILE A 111 -5.87 -12.87 -5.07
CA ILE A 111 -7.03 -13.72 -4.80
C ILE A 111 -7.19 -14.80 -5.89
N GLN A 112 -7.25 -14.40 -7.16
CA GLN A 112 -7.42 -15.35 -8.27
C GLN A 112 -6.32 -16.43 -8.40
N PRO A 113 -5.02 -16.12 -8.28
CA PRO A 113 -4.00 -17.17 -8.34
C PRO A 113 -4.06 -18.08 -7.11
N SER A 114 -4.36 -17.55 -5.92
CA SER A 114 -4.49 -18.35 -4.69
C SER A 114 -5.62 -19.38 -4.82
N ILE A 115 -6.78 -18.96 -5.33
CA ILE A 115 -7.91 -19.87 -5.58
C ILE A 115 -7.52 -20.95 -6.60
N ARG A 116 -6.84 -20.58 -7.69
CA ARG A 116 -6.38 -21.56 -8.69
C ARG A 116 -5.40 -22.58 -8.11
N VAL A 117 -4.45 -22.15 -7.29
CA VAL A 117 -3.50 -23.05 -6.61
C VAL A 117 -4.23 -23.96 -5.63
N ALA A 118 -5.14 -23.43 -4.81
CA ALA A 118 -5.93 -24.21 -3.87
C ALA A 118 -6.77 -25.29 -4.58
N LEU A 119 -7.46 -24.93 -5.66
CA LEU A 119 -8.23 -25.87 -6.47
C LEU A 119 -7.33 -26.90 -7.17
N TYR A 120 -6.15 -26.50 -7.64
CA TYR A 120 -5.18 -27.43 -8.21
C TYR A 120 -4.74 -28.48 -7.18
N ILE A 121 -4.36 -28.04 -5.96
CA ILE A 121 -3.99 -28.94 -4.86
C ILE A 121 -5.15 -29.86 -4.49
N ALA A 122 -6.35 -29.29 -4.31
CA ALA A 122 -7.56 -30.06 -3.99
C ALA A 122 -7.86 -31.11 -5.07
N SER A 123 -7.69 -30.78 -6.35
CA SER A 123 -7.89 -31.74 -7.46
C SER A 123 -6.84 -32.87 -7.48
N ARG A 124 -5.60 -32.60 -7.05
CA ARG A 124 -4.55 -33.62 -6.94
C ARG A 124 -4.85 -34.54 -5.75
N LEU A 125 -5.25 -33.96 -4.62
CA LEU A 125 -5.64 -34.69 -3.42
C LEU A 125 -6.89 -35.56 -3.68
N ALA A 126 -7.89 -35.03 -4.38
CA ALA A 126 -9.09 -35.79 -4.75
C ALA A 126 -8.78 -36.96 -5.70
N ARG A 127 -7.82 -36.81 -6.62
CA ARG A 127 -7.35 -37.91 -7.48
C ARG A 127 -6.62 -38.99 -6.69
N MET A 128 -5.83 -38.60 -5.70
CA MET A 128 -5.12 -39.51 -4.79
C MET A 128 -6.08 -40.40 -3.98
N HIS A 129 -7.28 -39.89 -3.66
CA HIS A 129 -8.29 -40.62 -2.89
C HIS A 129 -9.15 -41.59 -3.72
N LYS A 130 -9.15 -41.51 -5.06
CA LYS A 130 -10.13 -42.21 -5.92
C LYS A 130 -9.64 -43.49 -6.62
N GLY A 131 -8.40 -43.96 -6.41
CA GLY A 131 -7.81 -45.01 -7.27
C GLY A 131 -7.11 -46.15 -6.54
N HIS A 132 -7.83 -46.99 -5.79
CA HIS A 132 -7.39 -48.28 -5.22
C HIS A 132 -7.01 -48.27 -3.72
N VAL A 133 -7.57 -49.23 -2.99
CA VAL A 133 -7.37 -49.48 -1.55
C VAL A 133 -5.89 -49.71 -1.20
N ASN A 134 -5.12 -50.28 -2.13
CA ASN A 134 -3.69 -50.54 -1.94
C ASN A 134 -2.87 -49.24 -1.76
N THR A 135 -3.31 -48.13 -2.36
CA THR A 135 -2.65 -46.82 -2.22
C THR A 135 -2.79 -46.30 -0.79
N TYR A 136 -3.95 -46.50 -0.15
CA TYR A 136 -4.16 -46.14 1.25
C TYR A 136 -3.30 -46.97 2.21
N ALA A 137 -3.19 -48.28 1.97
CA ALA A 137 -2.31 -49.15 2.76
C ALA A 137 -0.84 -48.68 2.69
N SER A 138 -0.39 -48.26 1.49
CA SER A 138 0.95 -47.68 1.33
C SER A 138 1.13 -46.35 2.07
N TYR A 139 0.13 -45.46 2.07
CA TYR A 139 0.20 -44.19 2.81
C TYR A 139 0.23 -44.40 4.33
N ILE A 140 -0.58 -45.33 4.85
CA ILE A 140 -0.58 -45.66 6.28
C ILE A 140 0.77 -46.24 6.70
N LEU A 141 1.34 -47.16 5.89
CA LEU A 141 2.66 -47.73 6.16
C LEU A 141 3.75 -46.65 6.16
N VAL A 142 3.78 -45.77 5.15
CA VAL A 142 4.75 -44.66 5.09
C VAL A 142 4.58 -43.70 6.26
N ALA A 143 3.34 -43.31 6.58
CA ALA A 143 3.07 -42.44 7.73
C ALA A 143 3.55 -43.08 9.04
N MET A 144 3.32 -44.38 9.24
CA MET A 144 3.83 -45.13 10.40
C MET A 144 5.36 -45.12 10.46
N VAL A 145 6.04 -45.37 9.34
CA VAL A 145 7.51 -45.36 9.28
C VAL A 145 8.05 -43.97 9.60
N VAL A 146 7.46 -42.91 9.05
CA VAL A 146 7.87 -41.52 9.33
C VAL A 146 7.70 -41.18 10.80
N VAL A 147 6.54 -41.49 11.40
CA VAL A 147 6.30 -41.28 12.82
C VAL A 147 7.30 -42.06 13.67
N LEU A 148 7.57 -43.32 13.30
CA LEU A 148 8.54 -44.15 14.00
C LEU A 148 9.95 -43.55 13.94
N VAL A 149 10.39 -43.04 12.78
CA VAL A 149 11.70 -42.39 12.63
C VAL A 149 11.78 -41.11 13.44
N ILE A 150 10.72 -40.29 13.45
CA ILE A 150 10.66 -39.06 14.25
C ILE A 150 10.74 -39.38 15.74
N VAL A 151 9.95 -40.35 16.21
CA VAL A 151 9.93 -40.78 17.61
C VAL A 151 11.26 -41.44 18.01
N ALA A 152 11.82 -42.30 17.16
CA ALA A 152 13.11 -42.95 17.41
C ALA A 152 14.25 -41.94 17.46
N GLY A 153 14.26 -40.93 16.56
CA GLY A 153 15.25 -39.85 16.58
C GLY A 153 15.06 -38.86 17.74
N ALA A 154 13.83 -38.69 18.23
CA ALA A 154 13.52 -37.88 19.40
C ALA A 154 13.88 -38.59 20.72
N GLY A 155 13.84 -39.93 20.77
CA GLY A 155 14.22 -40.73 21.93
C GLY A 155 15.73 -40.97 22.10
N THR A 156 16.54 -40.55 21.13
CA THR A 156 18.02 -40.63 21.18
C THR A 156 18.68 -39.33 21.69
N ARG A 157 17.93 -38.43 22.33
CA ARG A 157 18.44 -37.23 23.01
C ARG A 157 18.09 -37.22 24.49
#